data_AF-A0A1Y3T5P2-F1
#
_entry.id   AF-A0A1Y3T5P2-F1
#
_cell.length_a   1.000
_cell.length_b   1.000
_cell.length_c   1.000
_cell.angle_alpha   90.00
_cell.angle_beta   90.00
_cell.angle_gamma   90.00
#
_symmetry.space_group_name_H-M   'P 1'
#
loop_
_entity.id
_entity.type
_entity.pdbx_description
1 polymer ?
#
loop_
_entity_poly.entity_id
_entity_poly.type
_entity_poly.pdbx_seq_one_letter_code
_entity_poly.pdbx_strand_id
1 'polypeptide(L)' 'MCIADKICDAFFCAVEVIVGNIPVSKVIETAKKTLYTGHVGDGKIFVYNVQQVVKVRTGEENLEALKDVE' A
#
# COMPACT_ATOMS: atom_id res chain seq x y z
N MET A 1 -2.55 -3.68 -6.73
CA MET A 1 -3.51 -4.08 -5.68
C MET A 1 -2.90 -3.97 -4.28
N CYS A 2 -3.03 -2.84 -3.58
CA CYS A 2 -3.34 -2.71 -2.13
C CYS A 2 -2.83 -1.39 -1.51
N ILE A 3 -3.77 -0.46 -1.28
CA ILE A 3 -3.62 0.77 -0.49
C ILE A 3 -3.74 0.40 0.98
N ALA A 4 -2.70 0.64 1.79
CA ALA A 4 -2.70 0.34 3.23
C ALA A 4 -2.65 1.65 4.03
N ASP A 5 -3.81 2.12 4.47
CA ASP A 5 -3.85 3.23 5.43
C ASP A 5 -3.34 2.74 6.80
N LYS A 6 -2.49 3.53 7.45
CA LYS A 6 -2.37 3.50 8.91
C LYS A 6 -2.15 4.92 9.41
N ILE A 7 -3.11 5.36 10.21
CA ILE A 7 -3.09 6.57 11.02
C ILE A 7 -2.03 6.41 12.12
N CYS A 8 -0.96 7.20 12.05
CA CYS A 8 -0.01 7.39 13.15
C CYS A 8 -0.34 8.70 13.88
N ASP A 9 -0.31 8.65 15.21
CA ASP A 9 -0.74 9.70 16.13
C ASP A 9 -0.01 11.05 15.98
N ALA A 10 -0.73 12.11 16.33
CA ALA A 10 -0.40 13.56 16.35
C ALA A 10 -0.41 14.34 15.01
N PHE A 11 -0.19 13.69 13.87
CA PHE A 11 -0.35 14.31 12.54
C PHE A 11 -0.74 13.21 11.54
N PHE A 12 -2.00 13.20 11.12
CA PHE A 12 -2.57 12.14 10.27
C PHE A 12 -1.82 12.05 8.94
N CYS A 13 -1.09 10.96 8.71
CA CYS A 13 -0.43 10.66 7.44
C CYS A 13 -1.11 9.42 6.83
N ALA A 14 -1.82 9.61 5.72
CA ALA A 14 -2.39 8.53 4.93
C ALA A 14 -1.32 8.03 3.94
N VAL A 15 -1.06 6.73 3.95
CA VAL A 15 -0.12 6.11 3.02
C VAL A 15 -0.90 5.25 2.04
N GLU A 16 -0.72 5.52 0.76
CA GLU A 16 -1.27 4.70 -0.31
C GLU A 16 -0.16 3.89 -0.97
N VAL A 17 -0.34 2.57 -0.98
CA VAL A 17 0.60 1.65 -1.60
C VAL A 17 -0.12 0.95 -2.75
N ILE A 18 0.58 0.59 -3.81
CA ILE A 18 0.02 -0.20 -4.91
C ILE A 18 1.04 -1.28 -5.22
N VAL A 19 0.71 -2.54 -4.90
CA VAL A 19 1.60 -3.67 -5.21
C VAL A 19 1.14 -4.44 -6.45
N GLY A 20 2.07 -4.79 -7.32
CA GLY A 20 1.82 -5.56 -8.54
C GLY A 20 2.16 -7.05 -8.36
N ASN A 21 3.45 -7.35 -8.25
CA ASN A 21 3.98 -8.73 -8.20
C ASN A 21 4.14 -9.29 -6.77
N ILE A 22 4.00 -8.46 -5.74
CA ILE A 22 4.22 -8.86 -4.35
C ILE A 22 2.88 -9.30 -3.74
N PRO A 23 2.82 -10.45 -3.03
CA PRO A 23 1.60 -10.89 -2.38
C PRO A 23 1.16 -9.89 -1.30
N VAL A 24 -0.10 -9.47 -1.39
CA VAL A 24 -0.75 -8.53 -0.45
C VAL A 24 -0.58 -8.97 1.00
N SER A 25 -0.75 -10.26 1.29
CA SER A 25 -0.65 -10.81 2.65
C SER A 25 0.68 -10.49 3.32
N LYS A 26 1.78 -10.51 2.55
CA LYS A 26 3.13 -10.20 3.06
C LYS A 26 3.28 -8.72 3.41
N VAL A 27 2.65 -7.85 2.63
CA VAL A 27 2.62 -6.40 2.90
C VAL A 27 1.84 -6.12 4.18
N ILE A 28 0.65 -6.73 4.32
CA ILE A 28 -0.19 -6.59 5.51
C ILE A 28 0.54 -7.11 6.76
N GLU A 29 1.20 -8.27 6.68
CA GLU A 29 1.94 -8.83 7.81
C GLU A 29 3.09 -7.92 8.26
N THR A 30 3.86 -7.40 7.30
CA THR A 30 4.96 -6.47 7.55
C THR A 30 4.42 -5.17 8.17
N ALA A 31 3.37 -4.59 7.58
CA ALA A 31 2.72 -3.38 8.07
C ALA A 31 2.03 -3.60 9.43
N LYS A 32 1.58 -4.81 9.77
CA LYS A 32 1.07 -5.11 11.09
C LYS A 32 2.21 -5.15 12.10
N LYS A 33 3.31 -5.84 11.78
CA LYS A 33 4.46 -6.02 12.69
C LYS A 33 5.19 -4.71 13.01
N THR A 34 5.46 -3.87 12.01
CA THR A 34 6.25 -2.63 12.18
C THR A 34 5.54 -1.59 13.05
N LEU A 35 4.24 -1.70 13.11
CA LEU A 35 3.36 -0.57 13.32
C LEU A 35 2.42 -0.88 14.51
N TYR A 36 2.43 -2.13 15.00
CA TYR A 36 1.78 -2.57 16.22
C TYR A 36 2.54 -2.04 17.44
N THR A 37 1.91 -1.18 18.22
CA THR A 37 2.47 -0.63 19.46
C THR A 37 1.80 -1.22 20.70
N GLY A 38 0.67 -1.91 20.55
CA GLY A 38 -0.09 -2.49 21.66
C GLY A 38 -0.98 -1.48 22.39
N HIS A 39 -1.05 -0.25 21.91
CA HIS A 39 -1.92 0.80 22.43
C HIS A 39 -3.14 1.02 21.54
N VAL A 40 -4.24 1.52 22.15
CA VAL A 40 -5.42 1.93 21.40
C VAL A 40 -5.05 3.15 20.56
N GLY A 41 -5.09 3.01 19.24
CA GLY A 41 -4.55 4.01 18.31
C GLY A 41 -3.72 3.42 17.17
N ASP A 42 -3.42 2.11 17.21
CA ASP A 42 -2.65 1.36 16.21
C ASP A 42 -3.20 1.40 14.75
N GLY A 43 -4.24 2.18 14.43
CA GLY A 43 -4.72 2.41 13.08
C GLY A 43 -5.44 1.21 12.44
N LYS A 44 -5.92 1.39 11.19
CA LYS A 44 -6.69 0.37 10.44
C LYS A 44 -6.18 0.27 9.02
N ILE A 45 -5.88 -0.95 8.57
CA ILE A 45 -5.49 -1.23 7.19
C ILE A 45 -6.74 -1.53 6.38
N PHE A 46 -6.91 -0.81 5.28
CA PHE A 46 -7.92 -1.11 4.27
C PHE A 46 -7.29 -1.86 3.10
N VAL A 47 -8.09 -2.61 2.35
CA VAL A 47 -7.62 -3.37 1.19
C VAL A 47 -8.65 -3.20 0.09
N TYR A 48 -8.21 -2.61 -1.02
CA TYR A 48 -9.04 -2.39 -2.20
C TYR A 48 -8.40 -3.05 -3.42
N ASN A 49 -9.27 -3.60 -4.28
CA ASN A 49 -8.83 -4.08 -5.58
C ASN A 49 -8.64 -2.88 -6.52
N VAL A 50 -7.49 -2.82 -7.19
CA VAL A 50 -7.18 -1.76 -8.17
C VAL A 50 -7.35 -2.37 -9.54
N GLN A 51 -8.35 -1.90 -10.30
CA GLN A 51 -8.67 -2.45 -11.61
C GLN A 51 -7.68 -2.02 -12.70
N GLN A 52 -7.19 -0.79 -12.63
CA GLN A 52 -6.31 -0.22 -13.63
C GLN A 52 -5.28 0.70 -12.99
N VAL A 53 -4.04 0.60 -13.47
CA VAL A 53 -2.94 1.52 -13.13
C VAL A 53 -2.38 2.05 -14.44
N VAL A 54 -2.11 3.35 -14.54
CA VAL A 54 -1.54 3.95 -15.76
C VAL A 54 -0.37 4.85 -15.37
N LYS A 55 0.80 4.63 -15.97
CA LYS A 55 1.98 5.47 -15.79
C LYS A 55 1.90 6.64 -16.76
N VAL A 56 1.55 7.82 -16.26
CA VAL A 56 1.28 9.03 -17.08
C VAL A 56 2.42 9.38 -18.03
N ARG A 57 3.67 9.12 -17.63
CA ARG A 57 4.87 9.45 -18.43
C ARG A 57 5.03 8.57 -19.67
N THR A 58 4.76 7.27 -19.56
CA THR A 58 5.06 6.27 -20.60
C THR A 58 3.80 5.73 -21.28
N GLY A 59 2.63 5.91 -20.66
CA GLY A 59 1.38 5.29 -21.09
C GLY A 59 1.28 3.80 -20.74
N GLU A 60 2.25 3.24 -20.04
CA GLU A 60 2.24 1.84 -19.62
C GLU A 60 1.10 1.59 -18.64
N GLU A 61 0.51 0.39 -18.72
CA GLU A 61 -0.63 0.00 -17.90
C GLU A 61 -0.33 -1.15 -16.95
N ASN A 62 -1.07 -1.20 -15.84
CA ASN A 62 -1.14 -2.31 -14.90
C ASN A 62 0.23 -2.76 -14.39
N LEU A 63 0.62 -4.00 -14.68
CA LEU A 63 1.89 -4.56 -14.24
C LEU A 63 3.08 -3.84 -14.85
N GLU A 64 2.98 -3.34 -16.08
CA GLU A 64 4.08 -2.59 -16.71
C GLU A 64 4.24 -1.20 -16.08
N ALA A 65 3.13 -0.58 -15.68
CA ALA A 65 3.17 0.65 -14.90
C ALA A 65 3.85 0.48 -13.53
N LEU A 66 3.71 -0.69 -12.91
CA LEU A 66 4.21 -1.02 -11.57
C LEU A 66 5.61 -1.64 -11.56
N LYS A 67 6.10 -2.13 -12.70
CA LYS A 67 7.47 -2.60 -12.85
C LYS A 67 8.33 -1.38 -13.16
N ASP A 68 9.14 -0.94 -12.20
CA ASP A 68 10.31 -0.14 -12.57
C ASP A 68 11.39 -1.10 -13.04
N VAL A 69 11.72 -0.99 -14.33
CA VAL A 69 12.94 -1.51 -14.93
C VAL A 69 14.02 -0.51 -14.54
N GLU A 70 15.01 -0.95 -13.75
CA GLU A 70 16.28 -0.22 -13.60
C GLU A 70 16.97 -0.03 -14.96
#